data_AF-A0A9E3QEJ7-F1
#
_entry.id   AF-A0A9E3QEJ7-F1
#
_cell.length_a   1.000
_cell.length_b   1.000
_cell.length_c   1.000
_cell.angle_alpha   90.00
_cell.angle_beta   90.00
_cell.angle_gamma   90.00
#
_symmetry.space_group_name_H-M   'P 1'
#
loop_
_entity.id
_entity.type
_entity.pdbx_description
1 polymer ?
#
loop_
_entity_poly.entity_id
_entity_poly.type
_entity_poly.pdbx_seq_one_letter_code
_entity_poly.pdbx_strand_id
1 'polypeptide(L)'
;MLQLQRRPQPASGLVLALGLALGWVLAGGRAPRLRAEASLPDGRSILATGPVMLQHNRKIGGPVAQDAVYYLNPYTGYLYVTIPSTRTSPAGTQVLGDFAEYDLAKDFQIAPGAPCHFALATAAMGSQEDGWAPLLVFETTTGQVAVYRVTPTIIGSSTKPLVQRVEYRRDPRFVDRPAPR
;
A
#
# COMPACT_ATOMS: atom_id res chain seq x y z
N MET A 1 2.52 57.91 37.71
CA MET A 1 2.79 57.62 36.28
C MET A 1 4.17 56.98 36.20
N LEU A 2 4.25 55.65 36.02
CA LEU A 2 5.51 54.91 35.89
C LEU A 2 5.46 54.18 34.54
N GLN A 3 6.23 54.68 33.56
CA GLN A 3 6.42 54.02 32.27
C GLN A 3 7.36 52.82 32.47
N LEU A 4 6.84 51.60 32.33
CA LEU A 4 7.67 50.41 32.13
C LEU A 4 8.23 50.44 30.71
N GLN A 5 9.52 50.74 30.58
CA GLN A 5 10.29 50.49 29.35
C GLN A 5 10.32 48.98 29.07
N ARG A 6 9.54 48.53 28.10
CA ARG A 6 9.73 47.21 27.47
C ARG A 6 11.01 47.26 26.64
N ARG A 7 12.08 46.61 27.13
CA ARG A 7 13.25 46.31 26.30
C ARG A 7 12.84 45.30 25.21
N PRO A 8 13.10 45.58 23.92
CA PRO A 8 12.95 44.57 22.88
C PRO A 8 14.04 43.52 23.09
N GLN A 9 13.65 42.26 23.29
CA GLN A 9 14.59 41.14 23.37
C GLN A 9 14.99 40.73 21.96
N PRO A 10 16.25 40.91 21.51
CA PRO A 10 16.71 40.51 20.18
C PRO A 10 16.93 38.99 20.04
N ALA A 11 16.65 38.20 21.07
CA ALA A 11 16.95 36.76 21.10
C ALA A 11 16.06 35.93 20.16
N SER A 12 14.87 36.40 19.79
CA SER A 12 13.92 35.61 19.00
C SER A 12 14.31 35.49 17.52
N GLY A 13 15.01 36.48 16.95
CA GLY A 13 15.39 36.47 15.53
C GLY A 13 16.44 35.42 15.18
N LEU A 14 17.42 35.21 16.08
CA LEU A 14 18.49 34.23 15.89
C LEU A 14 17.96 32.79 15.95
N VAL A 15 17.04 32.50 16.87
CA VAL A 15 16.42 31.16 16.98
C VAL A 15 15.64 30.82 15.72
N LEU A 16 14.93 31.80 15.15
CA LEU A 16 14.12 31.61 13.95
C LEU A 16 15.00 31.39 12.71
N ALA A 17 16.09 32.15 12.58
CA ALA A 17 17.06 31.95 11.50
C ALA A 17 17.75 30.57 11.58
N LEU A 18 18.09 30.12 12.79
CA LEU A 18 18.70 28.80 13.00
C LEU A 18 17.73 27.67 12.64
N GLY A 19 16.46 27.78 13.05
CA GLY A 19 15.41 26.81 12.70
C GLY A 19 15.15 26.74 11.20
N LEU A 20 15.16 27.89 10.52
CA LEU A 20 14.97 27.96 9.07
C LEU A 20 16.14 27.30 8.31
N ALA A 21 17.38 27.58 8.74
CA ALA A 21 18.57 26.98 8.15
C ALA A 21 18.59 25.46 8.33
N LEU A 22 18.25 24.96 9.53
CA LEU A 22 18.15 23.52 9.78
C LEU A 22 17.07 22.86 8.91
N GLY A 23 15.90 23.51 8.79
CA GLY A 23 14.80 23.01 7.97
C GLY A 23 15.17 22.90 6.49
N TRP A 24 15.91 23.87 5.95
CA TRP A 24 16.40 23.84 4.57
C TRP A 24 17.42 22.74 4.31
N VAL A 25 18.36 22.53 5.25
CA VAL A 25 19.36 21.46 5.13
C VAL A 25 18.68 20.09 5.13
N LEU A 26 17.68 19.89 5.99
CA LEU A 26 16.93 18.64 6.05
C LEU A 26 16.00 18.43 4.85
N ALA A 27 15.40 19.50 4.30
CA ALA A 27 14.53 19.43 3.13
C ALA A 27 15.31 19.19 1.81
N GLY A 28 16.60 19.51 1.76
CA GLY A 28 17.46 19.30 0.59
C GLY A 28 17.83 17.84 0.32
N GLY A 29 17.59 16.94 1.29
CA GLY A 29 17.70 15.50 1.09
C GLY A 29 16.63 15.03 0.12
N ARG A 30 16.96 14.94 -1.18
CA ARG A 30 16.12 14.21 -2.15
C ARG A 30 15.86 12.83 -1.56
N ALA A 31 14.59 12.53 -1.31
CA ALA A 31 14.17 11.18 -0.95
C ALA A 31 14.82 10.21 -1.96
N PRO A 32 15.46 9.11 -1.49
CA PRO A 32 16.03 8.14 -2.39
C PRO A 32 14.97 7.75 -3.40
N ARG A 33 15.32 7.77 -4.69
CA ARG A 33 14.42 7.29 -5.73
C ARG A 33 14.19 5.81 -5.45
N LEU A 34 13.08 5.50 -4.79
CA LEU A 34 12.59 4.15 -4.64
C LEU A 34 12.27 3.67 -6.05
N ARG A 35 13.23 2.95 -6.65
CA ARG A 35 13.02 2.26 -7.89
C ARG A 35 12.23 1.02 -7.53
N ALA A 36 10.91 1.09 -7.73
CA ALA A 36 10.10 -0.12 -7.74
C ALA A 36 10.64 -0.98 -8.89
N GLU A 37 11.40 -2.03 -8.56
CA GLU A 37 11.76 -3.04 -9.52
C GLU A 37 10.48 -3.78 -9.87
N ALA A 38 9.93 -3.46 -11.03
CA ALA A 38 8.80 -4.19 -11.58
C ALA A 38 9.29 -5.61 -11.86
N SER A 39 8.63 -6.58 -11.21
CA SER A 39 8.58 -8.01 -11.53
C SER A 39 9.88 -8.60 -12.08
N LEU A 40 10.57 -9.39 -11.26
CA LEU A 40 11.72 -10.19 -11.72
C LEU A 40 11.35 -10.95 -13.03
N PRO A 41 12.22 -10.93 -14.07
CA PRO A 41 11.92 -11.52 -15.38
C PRO A 41 11.77 -13.05 -15.41
N ASP A 42 11.85 -13.73 -14.27
CA ASP A 42 12.04 -15.17 -14.14
C ASP A 42 10.77 -15.94 -13.75
N GLY A 43 9.58 -15.32 -13.86
CA GLY A 43 8.33 -15.97 -13.49
C GLY A 43 8.25 -16.30 -12.00
N ARG A 44 9.05 -15.62 -11.17
CA ARG A 44 8.95 -15.71 -9.71
C ARG A 44 7.68 -15.04 -9.24
N SER A 45 7.10 -15.62 -8.19
CA SER A 45 5.95 -15.04 -7.50
C SER A 45 6.20 -13.60 -7.12
N ILE A 46 5.21 -12.73 -7.35
CA ILE A 46 5.29 -11.33 -6.95
C ILE A 46 4.82 -11.24 -5.50
N LEU A 47 5.68 -10.70 -4.63
CA LEU A 47 5.37 -10.41 -3.24
C LEU A 47 5.25 -8.89 -3.09
N ALA A 48 4.14 -8.44 -2.51
CA ALA A 48 3.98 -7.05 -2.08
C ALA A 48 3.48 -7.00 -0.65
N THR A 49 3.82 -5.92 0.05
CA THR A 49 3.27 -5.61 1.37
C THR A 49 2.89 -4.14 1.41
N GLY A 50 1.94 -3.80 2.27
CA GLY A 50 1.56 -2.40 2.49
C GLY A 50 0.32 -2.26 3.36
N PRO A 51 0.02 -1.02 3.77
CA PRO A 51 -1.16 -0.75 4.58
C PRO A 51 -2.42 -1.14 3.80
N VAL A 52 -3.43 -1.61 4.52
CA VAL A 52 -4.81 -1.74 4.03
C VAL A 52 -5.76 -0.81 4.78
N MET A 53 -5.42 -0.48 6.03
CA MET A 53 -6.24 0.37 6.88
C MET A 53 -5.40 0.97 8.01
N LEU A 54 -5.70 2.22 8.40
CA LEU A 54 -5.24 2.80 9.65
C LEU A 54 -6.28 2.54 10.75
N GLN A 55 -5.92 1.74 11.75
CA GLN A 55 -6.77 1.49 12.91
C GLN A 55 -6.34 2.34 14.09
N HIS A 56 -7.29 2.98 14.79
CA HIS A 56 -6.97 3.68 16.02
C HIS A 56 -6.78 2.70 17.18
N ASN A 57 -5.56 2.62 17.71
CA ASN A 57 -5.26 1.76 18.84
C ASN A 57 -5.43 2.52 20.16
N ARG A 58 -6.49 2.21 20.91
CA ARG A 58 -6.79 2.86 22.20
C ARG A 58 -5.69 2.68 23.25
N LYS A 59 -4.87 1.62 23.18
CA LYS A 59 -3.78 1.38 24.14
C LYS A 59 -2.58 2.31 23.90
N ILE A 60 -2.33 2.63 22.63
CA ILE A 60 -1.19 3.46 22.21
C ILE A 60 -1.62 4.93 22.00
N GLY A 61 -2.93 5.20 21.92
CA GLY A 61 -3.48 6.54 21.78
C GLY A 61 -3.28 7.14 20.38
N GLY A 62 -3.06 6.31 19.36
CA GLY A 62 -2.73 6.77 18.01
C GLY A 62 -3.15 5.78 16.91
N PRO A 63 -3.10 6.23 15.64
CA PRO A 63 -3.33 5.36 14.50
C PRO A 63 -2.19 4.34 14.35
N VAL A 64 -2.54 3.10 14.05
CA VAL A 64 -1.63 1.99 13.75
C VAL A 64 -2.01 1.47 12.37
N ALA A 65 -1.03 1.43 11.46
CA ALA A 65 -1.23 0.82 10.16
C ALA A 65 -1.41 -0.69 10.32
N GLN A 66 -2.49 -1.21 9.74
CA GLN A 66 -2.68 -2.62 9.53
C GLN A 66 -2.25 -2.93 8.11
N ASP A 67 -1.23 -3.78 7.98
CA ASP A 67 -0.66 -4.16 6.70
C ASP A 67 -1.27 -5.48 6.19
N ALA A 68 -1.27 -5.65 4.88
CA ALA A 68 -1.51 -6.93 4.23
C ALA A 68 -0.25 -7.42 3.52
N VAL A 69 -0.22 -8.73 3.34
CA VAL A 69 0.75 -9.44 2.51
C VAL A 69 0.03 -9.97 1.28
N TYR A 70 0.57 -9.65 0.12
CA TYR A 70 0.06 -10.01 -1.19
C TYR A 70 1.05 -10.95 -1.85
N TYR A 71 0.60 -12.14 -2.21
CA TYR A 71 1.37 -13.11 -2.95
C TYR A 71 0.64 -13.41 -4.25
N LEU A 72 1.26 -13.14 -5.39
CA LEU A 72 0.70 -13.39 -6.70
C LEU A 72 1.45 -14.51 -7.39
N ASN A 73 0.70 -15.52 -7.83
CA ASN A 73 1.19 -16.56 -8.71
C ASN A 73 1.08 -16.09 -10.18
N PRO A 74 2.20 -15.79 -10.87
CA PRO A 74 2.18 -15.27 -12.24
C PRO A 74 1.76 -16.32 -13.28
N TYR A 75 1.82 -17.62 -12.94
CA TYR A 75 1.41 -18.68 -13.87
C TYR A 75 -0.09 -18.86 -13.92
N THR A 76 -0.77 -18.69 -12.79
CA THR A 76 -2.22 -18.88 -12.68
C THR A 76 -3.00 -17.57 -12.65
N GLY A 77 -2.33 -16.45 -12.35
CA GLY A 77 -2.98 -15.16 -12.10
C GLY A 77 -3.72 -15.11 -10.76
N TYR A 78 -3.53 -16.09 -9.87
CA TYR A 78 -4.15 -16.06 -8.54
C TYR A 78 -3.38 -15.15 -7.60
N LEU A 79 -4.10 -14.18 -7.04
CA LEU A 79 -3.67 -13.33 -5.96
C LEU A 79 -4.15 -13.92 -4.63
N TYR A 80 -3.19 -14.14 -3.74
CA TYR A 80 -3.40 -14.57 -2.37
C TYR A 80 -3.14 -13.39 -1.45
N VAL A 81 -4.12 -13.05 -0.62
CA VAL A 81 -4.04 -11.91 0.30
C VAL A 81 -4.24 -12.40 1.71
N THR A 82 -3.37 -11.98 2.64
CA THR A 82 -3.57 -12.21 4.08
C THR A 82 -3.29 -10.91 4.84
N ILE A 83 -3.98 -10.75 5.97
CA ILE A 83 -3.71 -9.68 6.93
C ILE A 83 -3.10 -10.35 8.16
N PRO A 84 -1.79 -10.18 8.42
CA PRO A 84 -1.14 -10.77 9.58
C PRO A 84 -1.86 -10.38 10.87
N SER A 85 -2.09 -11.38 11.72
CA SER A 85 -2.70 -11.21 13.04
C SER A 85 -2.18 -12.28 13.98
N THR A 86 -1.74 -11.87 15.17
CA THR A 86 -1.25 -12.80 16.17
C THR A 86 -2.42 -13.52 16.84
N ARG A 87 -2.38 -14.85 16.83
CA ARG A 87 -3.30 -15.70 17.58
C ARG A 87 -2.51 -16.66 18.43
N THR A 88 -2.91 -16.79 19.68
CA THR A 88 -2.29 -17.71 20.62
C THR A 88 -3.29 -18.81 20.93
N SER A 89 -2.85 -20.05 20.76
CA SER A 89 -3.58 -21.26 21.10
C SER A 89 -2.70 -22.14 21.99
N PRO A 90 -3.25 -23.19 22.65
CA PRO A 90 -2.43 -24.18 23.36
C PRO A 90 -1.38 -24.84 22.46
N ALA A 91 -1.61 -24.91 21.14
CA ALA A 91 -0.69 -25.48 20.16
C ALA A 91 0.43 -24.50 19.71
N GLY A 92 0.39 -23.24 20.14
CA GLY A 92 1.39 -22.22 19.83
C GLY A 92 0.81 -20.90 19.33
N THR A 93 1.72 -20.03 18.89
CA THR A 93 1.40 -18.71 18.34
C THR A 93 1.48 -18.73 16.82
N GLN A 94 0.41 -18.31 16.16
CA GLN A 94 0.32 -18.15 14.71
C GLN A 94 0.22 -16.67 14.35
N VAL A 95 0.97 -16.23 13.33
CA VAL A 95 1.01 -14.83 12.89
C VAL A 95 0.29 -14.61 11.55
N LEU A 96 0.25 -15.64 10.70
CA LEU A 96 -0.47 -15.59 9.43
C LEU A 96 -1.91 -16.05 9.63
N GLY A 97 -2.85 -15.22 9.19
CA GLY A 97 -4.27 -15.57 9.15
C GLY A 97 -4.62 -16.37 7.90
N ASP A 98 -5.93 -16.49 7.67
CA ASP A 98 -6.43 -17.14 6.46
C ASP A 98 -6.10 -16.30 5.23
N PHE A 99 -5.91 -16.96 4.10
CA PHE A 99 -5.74 -16.29 2.81
C PHE A 99 -7.10 -16.11 2.13
N ALA A 100 -7.30 -14.94 1.54
CA ALA A 100 -8.28 -14.75 0.49
C ALA A 100 -7.61 -15.03 -0.85
N GLU A 101 -8.29 -15.81 -1.68
CA GLU A 101 -7.86 -16.12 -3.03
C GLU A 101 -8.68 -15.29 -4.01
N TYR A 102 -8.02 -14.74 -5.01
CA TYR A 102 -8.64 -13.88 -5.99
C TYR A 102 -8.05 -14.14 -7.38
N ASP A 103 -8.90 -14.53 -8.33
CA ASP A 103 -8.49 -14.87 -9.69
C ASP A 103 -8.38 -13.60 -10.53
N LEU A 104 -7.17 -13.02 -10.62
CA LEU A 104 -6.93 -11.83 -11.44
C LEU A 104 -7.00 -12.15 -12.93
N ALA A 105 -6.64 -13.37 -13.36
CA ALA A 105 -6.72 -13.75 -14.77
C ALA A 105 -8.17 -13.66 -15.26
N LYS A 106 -9.13 -14.16 -14.46
CA LYS A 106 -10.56 -13.99 -14.74
C LYS A 106 -10.98 -12.53 -14.74
N ASP A 107 -10.51 -11.76 -13.77
CA ASP A 107 -10.92 -10.37 -13.57
C ASP A 107 -10.47 -9.43 -14.70
N PHE A 108 -9.27 -9.69 -15.23
CA PHE A 108 -8.65 -9.00 -16.37
C PHE A 108 -8.97 -9.66 -17.72
N GLN A 109 -9.83 -10.68 -17.73
CA GLN A 109 -10.27 -11.41 -18.93
C GLN A 109 -9.11 -11.96 -19.76
N ILE A 110 -8.08 -12.48 -19.09
CA ILE A 110 -6.93 -13.12 -19.73
C ILE A 110 -7.37 -14.49 -20.25
N ALA A 111 -6.99 -14.81 -21.49
CA ALA A 111 -7.32 -16.09 -22.08
C ALA A 111 -6.67 -17.25 -21.30
N PRO A 112 -7.35 -18.40 -21.14
CA PRO A 112 -6.75 -19.56 -20.49
C PRO A 112 -5.43 -19.97 -21.16
N GLY A 113 -4.37 -20.13 -20.35
CA GLY A 113 -3.04 -20.49 -20.83
C GLY A 113 -2.22 -19.34 -21.43
N ALA A 114 -2.78 -18.13 -21.54
CA ALA A 114 -2.01 -16.94 -21.91
C ALA A 114 -1.13 -16.48 -20.72
N PRO A 115 0.07 -15.95 -20.97
CA PRO A 115 0.94 -15.47 -19.92
C PRO A 115 0.31 -14.25 -19.21
N CYS A 116 0.38 -14.25 -17.88
CA CYS A 116 -0.13 -13.15 -17.05
C CYS A 116 1.03 -12.26 -16.60
N HIS A 117 1.06 -10.99 -17.02
CA HIS A 117 2.11 -10.05 -16.63
C HIS A 117 1.55 -8.93 -15.75
N PHE A 118 1.52 -9.19 -14.44
CA PHE A 118 0.97 -8.25 -13.48
C PHE A 118 2.06 -7.45 -12.74
N ALA A 119 1.72 -6.23 -12.32
CA ALA A 119 2.47 -5.46 -11.33
C ALA A 119 1.53 -5.03 -10.20
N LEU A 120 2.01 -5.11 -8.96
CA LEU A 120 1.27 -4.74 -7.76
C LEU A 120 1.88 -3.47 -7.15
N ALA A 121 1.02 -2.55 -6.71
CA ALA A 121 1.42 -1.41 -5.90
C ALA A 121 0.38 -1.13 -4.83
N THR A 122 0.80 -0.70 -3.65
CA THR A 122 -0.08 -0.18 -2.61
C THR A 122 0.06 1.33 -2.57
N ALA A 123 -1.05 2.03 -2.31
CA ALA A 123 -1.02 3.46 -2.05
C ALA A 123 -1.67 3.74 -0.71
N ALA A 124 -1.08 4.65 0.07
CA ALA A 124 -1.74 5.16 1.27
C ALA A 124 -2.61 6.34 0.88
N MET A 125 -3.90 6.28 1.19
CA MET A 125 -4.76 7.46 1.10
C MET A 125 -4.79 8.16 2.45
N GLY A 126 -4.91 9.48 2.42
CA GLY A 126 -4.90 10.30 3.62
C GLY A 126 -6.02 9.92 4.58
N SER A 127 -5.93 10.40 5.81
CA SER A 127 -6.92 10.15 6.87
C SER A 127 -8.34 10.62 6.55
N GLN A 128 -8.53 11.41 5.49
CA GLN A 128 -9.86 11.83 5.01
C GLN A 128 -10.67 10.69 4.40
N GLU A 129 -10.01 9.62 3.93
CA GLU A 129 -10.64 8.46 3.27
C GLU A 129 -10.73 7.27 4.24
N ASP A 130 -11.09 7.48 5.51
CA ASP A 130 -11.13 6.44 6.56
C ASP A 130 -9.81 5.66 6.74
N GLY A 131 -8.70 6.20 6.22
CA GLY A 131 -7.38 5.58 6.26
C GLY A 131 -7.26 4.26 5.49
N TRP A 132 -8.13 3.98 4.50
CA TRP A 132 -7.94 2.81 3.64
C TRP A 132 -6.82 3.03 2.62
N ALA A 133 -6.22 1.93 2.20
CA ALA A 133 -5.11 1.93 1.26
C ALA A 133 -5.42 0.96 0.11
N PRO A 134 -5.54 1.43 -1.15
CA PRO A 134 -5.86 0.57 -2.28
C PRO A 134 -4.67 -0.29 -2.69
N LEU A 135 -4.99 -1.50 -3.16
CA LEU A 135 -4.10 -2.29 -3.99
C LEU A 135 -4.37 -1.95 -5.46
N LEU A 136 -3.36 -1.40 -6.13
CA LEU A 136 -3.33 -1.16 -7.56
C LEU A 136 -2.72 -2.39 -8.25
N VAL A 137 -3.44 -2.95 -9.22
CA VAL A 137 -2.99 -4.08 -10.02
C VAL A 137 -2.96 -3.65 -11.48
N PHE A 138 -1.80 -3.77 -12.11
CA PHE A 138 -1.62 -3.45 -13.53
C PHE A 138 -1.38 -4.74 -14.30
N GLU A 139 -2.14 -5.00 -15.35
CA GLU A 139 -1.78 -5.99 -16.36
C GLU A 139 -1.01 -5.26 -17.46
N THR A 140 0.29 -5.54 -17.50
CA THR A 140 1.28 -4.76 -18.24
C THR A 140 1.28 -5.03 -19.74
N THR A 141 0.70 -6.15 -20.19
CA THR A 141 0.62 -6.51 -21.61
C THR A 141 -0.48 -5.74 -22.33
N THR A 142 -1.63 -5.61 -21.68
CA THR A 142 -2.88 -5.05 -22.22
C THR A 142 -3.17 -3.65 -21.71
N GLY A 143 -2.31 -3.10 -20.83
CA GLY A 143 -2.47 -1.75 -20.28
C GLY A 143 -3.73 -1.60 -19.43
N GLN A 144 -4.19 -2.68 -18.81
CA GLN A 144 -5.34 -2.68 -17.91
C GLN A 144 -4.87 -2.39 -16.49
N VAL A 145 -5.70 -1.68 -15.73
CA VAL A 145 -5.47 -1.40 -14.31
C VAL A 145 -6.75 -1.60 -13.53
N ALA A 146 -6.64 -2.21 -12.36
CA ALA A 146 -7.73 -2.35 -11.41
C ALA A 146 -7.31 -1.88 -10.02
N VAL A 147 -8.27 -1.34 -9.29
CA VAL A 147 -8.12 -0.90 -7.91
C VAL A 147 -8.91 -1.84 -7.02
N TYR A 148 -8.25 -2.44 -6.03
CA TYR A 148 -8.86 -3.35 -5.08
C TYR A 148 -8.83 -2.78 -3.66
N ARG A 149 -9.94 -2.99 -2.95
CA ARG A 149 -10.06 -2.78 -1.51
C ARG A 149 -9.89 -4.10 -0.79
N VAL A 150 -9.02 -4.09 0.20
CA VAL A 150 -8.84 -5.21 1.14
C VAL A 150 -9.39 -4.79 2.48
N THR A 151 -10.37 -5.51 2.98
CA THR A 151 -11.00 -5.24 4.29
C THR A 151 -10.81 -6.44 5.19
N PRO A 152 -10.30 -6.28 6.43
CA PRO A 152 -10.27 -7.38 7.39
C PRO A 152 -11.71 -7.79 7.75
N THR A 153 -12.02 -9.08 7.62
CA THR A 153 -13.28 -9.66 8.11
C THR A 153 -12.97 -10.63 9.24
N ILE A 154 -13.59 -10.43 10.41
CA ILE A 154 -13.40 -11.29 11.57
C ILE A 154 -14.49 -12.37 11.57
N ILE A 155 -14.07 -13.64 11.48
CA ILE A 155 -14.89 -14.84 11.51
C ILE A 155 -14.42 -15.68 12.71
N GLY A 156 -15.15 -15.59 13.83
CA GLY A 156 -14.74 -16.23 15.09
C GLY A 156 -13.43 -15.65 15.61
N SER A 157 -12.43 -16.50 15.81
CA SER A 157 -11.06 -16.07 16.14
C SER A 157 -10.21 -15.77 14.91
N SER A 158 -10.79 -15.84 13.70
CA SER A 158 -10.07 -15.68 12.44
C SER A 158 -10.27 -14.37 11.72
N THR A 159 -9.18 -13.71 11.36
CA THR A 159 -9.17 -12.66 10.34
C THR A 159 -8.96 -13.29 8.97
N LYS A 160 -9.96 -13.16 8.10
CA LYS A 160 -9.85 -13.44 6.67
C LYS A 160 -10.08 -12.13 5.90
N PRO A 161 -9.19 -11.73 5.00
CA PRO A 161 -9.43 -10.54 4.20
C PRO A 161 -10.60 -10.75 3.24
N LEU A 162 -11.33 -9.68 2.98
CA LEU A 162 -12.29 -9.58 1.89
C LEU A 162 -11.68 -8.67 0.83
N VAL A 163 -11.53 -9.20 -0.39
CA VAL A 163 -10.99 -8.47 -1.54
C VAL A 163 -12.13 -8.06 -2.46
N GLN A 164 -12.23 -6.77 -2.77
CA GLN A 164 -13.27 -6.22 -3.62
C GLN A 164 -12.66 -5.33 -4.69
N ARG A 165 -13.04 -5.53 -5.95
CA ARG A 165 -12.69 -4.61 -7.04
C ARG A 165 -13.54 -3.35 -6.92
N VAL A 166 -12.87 -2.22 -6.75
CA VAL A 166 -13.50 -0.90 -6.65
C VAL A 166 -13.56 -0.25 -8.02
N GLU A 167 -12.50 -0.39 -8.80
CA GLU A 167 -12.39 0.26 -10.09
C GLU A 167 -11.62 -0.62 -11.09
N TYR A 168 -11.96 -0.47 -12.36
CA TYR A 168 -11.28 -1.09 -13.47
C TYR A 168 -11.19 -0.09 -14.62
N ARG A 169 -10.00 0.06 -15.20
CA ARG A 169 -9.75 0.89 -16.37
C ARG A 169 -8.85 0.16 -17.37
N ARG A 170 -9.01 0.50 -18.63
CA ARG A 170 -8.13 0.07 -19.72
C ARG A 170 -7.58 1.31 -20.41
N ASP A 171 -6.26 1.37 -20.62
CA ASP A 171 -5.67 2.44 -21.41
C ASP A 171 -6.07 2.23 -22.90
N PRO A 172 -6.82 3.17 -23.51
CA PRO A 172 -7.25 3.04 -24.90
C PRO A 172 -6.07 2.94 -25.87
N ARG A 173 -4.89 3.45 -25.50
CA ARG A 173 -3.68 3.39 -26.35
C ARG A 173 -3.07 2.00 -26.45
N PHE A 174 -3.49 1.05 -25.62
CA PHE A 174 -3.04 -0.35 -25.67
C PHE A 174 -3.95 -1.25 -26.51
N VAL A 175 -5.14 -0.78 -26.92
CA VAL A 175 -6.11 -1.57 -27.68
C VAL A 175 -5.59 -1.95 -29.07
N ASP A 176 -4.76 -1.10 -29.66
CA ASP A 176 -4.26 -1.26 -31.04
C ASP A 176 -2.82 -1.81 -31.11
N ARG A 177 -2.22 -2.18 -29.98
CA ARG A 177 -0.84 -2.70 -29.99
C ARG A 177 -0.86 -4.20 -30.28
N PRO A 178 -0.20 -4.68 -31.36
CA PRO A 178 -0.02 -6.11 -31.55
C PRO A 178 0.76 -6.69 -30.36
N ALA A 179 0.36 -7.88 -29.91
CA ALA A 179 1.02 -8.56 -28.80
C ALA A 179 2.54 -8.65 -29.08
N PRO A 180 3.40 -8.37 -28.08
CA PRO A 180 4.83 -8.57 -28.24
C PRO A 180 5.08 -10.04 -28.60
N ARG A 181 5.85 -10.26 -29.68
CA ARG A 181 6.25 -11.59 -30.14
C ARG A 181 7.30 -12.20 -29.23
#